data_AF-A0A7Y0DDE9-F1
#
_entry.id   AF-A0A7Y0DDE9-F1
#
_cell.length_a   1.000
_cell.length_b   1.000
_cell.length_c   1.000
_cell.angle_alpha   90.00
_cell.angle_beta   90.00
_cell.angle_gamma   90.00
#
_symmetry.space_group_name_H-M   'P 1'
#
loop_
_entity.id
_entity.type
_entity.pdbx_description
1 polymer ?
#
loop_
_entity_poly.entity_id
_entity_poly.type
_entity_poly.pdbx_seq_one_letter_code
_entity_poly.pdbx_strand_id
1 'polypeptide(L)' 'MGVPTPPPLPEDLQALLHRLRLPHIRRHAPEVVATAKAQRWEPVEVLRALFAEEAA' A
#
# COMPACT_ATOMS: atom_id res chain seq x y z
N MET A 1 -8.70 -1.05 22.55
CA MET A 1 -7.69 -0.10 22.02
C MET A 1 -7.79 -0.17 20.51
N GLY A 2 -8.35 0.87 19.86
CA GLY A 2 -8.61 0.84 18.42
C GLY A 2 -7.31 0.97 17.62
N VAL A 3 -7.08 0.08 16.66
CA VAL A 3 -6.00 0.25 15.69
C VAL A 3 -6.35 1.47 14.84
N PRO A 4 -5.48 2.49 14.73
CA PRO A 4 -5.78 3.65 13.90
C PRO A 4 -5.93 3.19 12.44
N THR A 5 -7.03 3.58 11.81
CA THR A 5 -7.25 3.31 10.38
C THR A 5 -6.16 4.01 9.55
N PRO A 6 -5.50 3.30 8.62
CA PRO A 6 -4.47 3.90 7.78
C PRO A 6 -5.02 5.07 6.96
N PRO A 7 -4.24 6.15 6.76
CA PRO A 7 -4.66 7.24 5.90
C PRO A 7 -4.86 6.74 4.47
N PRO A 8 -5.86 7.27 3.74
CA PRO A 8 -6.08 6.88 2.34
C PRO A 8 -4.88 7.28 1.48
N LEU A 9 -4.68 6.56 0.38
CA LEU A 9 -3.69 6.93 -0.63
C LEU A 9 -4.08 8.26 -1.30
N PRO A 10 -3.09 9.06 -1.73
CA PRO A 10 -3.32 10.21 -2.60
C PRO A 10 -4.16 9.84 -3.85
N GLU A 11 -5.04 10.74 -4.27
CA GLU A 11 -6.00 10.47 -5.37
C GLU A 11 -5.30 10.20 -6.71
N ASP A 12 -4.21 10.90 -6.99
CA ASP A 12 -3.37 10.71 -8.18
C ASP A 12 -2.77 9.30 -8.23
N LEU A 13 -2.32 8.78 -7.08
CA LEU A 13 -1.83 7.42 -6.95
C LEU A 13 -2.96 6.40 -7.12
N GLN A 14 -4.15 6.65 -6.54
CA GLN A 14 -5.31 5.78 -6.75
C GLN A 14 -5.73 5.70 -8.22
N ALA A 15 -5.75 6.84 -8.92
CA ALA A 15 -6.04 6.90 -10.34
C ALA A 15 -5.01 6.13 -11.18
N LEU A 16 -3.72 6.24 -10.84
CA LEU A 16 -2.66 5.47 -11.49
C LEU A 16 -2.85 3.96 -11.30
N LEU A 17 -3.09 3.50 -10.07
CA LEU A 17 -3.32 2.09 -9.75
C LEU A 17 -4.56 1.54 -10.47
N HIS A 18 -5.61 2.37 -10.63
CA HIS A 18 -6.79 2.00 -11.40
C HIS A 18 -6.46 1.80 -12.89
N ARG A 19 -5.73 2.73 -13.51
CA ARG A 19 -5.30 2.65 -14.91
C ARG A 19 -4.39 1.46 -15.18
N LEU A 20 -3.49 1.15 -14.25
CA LEU A 20 -2.58 0.01 -14.32
C LEU A 20 -3.26 -1.33 -14.00
N ARG A 21 -4.54 -1.32 -13.59
CA ARG A 21 -5.29 -2.51 -13.19
C ARG A 21 -4.57 -3.30 -12.08
N LEU A 22 -4.16 -2.61 -11.02
CA LEU A 22 -3.51 -3.19 -9.83
C LEU A 22 -4.48 -3.19 -8.62
N PRO A 23 -5.57 -3.99 -8.65
CA PRO A 23 -6.61 -3.96 -7.62
C PRO A 23 -6.12 -4.41 -6.24
N HIS A 24 -5.16 -5.32 -6.15
CA HIS A 24 -4.70 -5.87 -4.88
C HIS A 24 -3.81 -4.84 -4.16
N ILE A 25 -2.84 -4.25 -4.86
CA ILE A 25 -2.04 -3.13 -4.36
C ILE A 25 -2.96 -2.00 -3.91
N ARG A 26 -3.96 -1.61 -4.69
CA ARG A 26 -4.90 -0.55 -4.30
C ARG A 26 -5.60 -0.83 -2.97
N ARG A 27 -5.94 -2.09 -2.70
CA ARG A 27 -6.58 -2.50 -1.44
C ARG A 27 -5.61 -2.50 -0.26
N HIS A 28 -4.40 -3.01 -0.47
CA HIS A 28 -3.45 -3.27 0.61
C HIS A 28 -2.47 -2.11 0.88
N ALA A 29 -2.28 -1.20 -0.07
CA ALA A 29 -1.29 -0.14 0.02
C ALA A 29 -1.43 0.82 1.21
N PRO A 30 -2.63 1.30 1.61
CA PRO A 30 -2.76 2.15 2.79
C PRO A 30 -2.15 1.50 4.04
N GLU A 31 -2.45 0.23 4.26
CA GLU A 31 -2.02 -0.50 5.45
C GLU A 31 -0.53 -0.87 5.39
N VAL A 32 -0.04 -1.29 4.23
CA VAL A 32 1.39 -1.57 4.02
C VAL A 32 2.23 -0.31 4.21
N VAL A 33 1.80 0.84 3.69
CA VAL A 33 2.53 2.12 3.84
C VAL A 33 2.52 2.60 5.29
N ALA A 34 1.39 2.49 5.99
CA ALA A 34 1.31 2.83 7.41
C ALA A 34 2.21 1.94 8.26
N THR A 35 2.20 0.63 7.99
CA THR A 35 3.05 -0.37 8.67
C THR A 35 4.53 -0.10 8.40
N ALA A 36 4.90 0.11 7.13
CA ALA A 36 6.27 0.43 6.74
C ALA A 36 6.79 1.69 7.42
N LYS A 37 5.97 2.73 7.54
CA LYS A 37 6.34 3.96 8.25
C LYS A 37 6.54 3.72 9.74
N ALA A 38 5.65 2.95 10.39
CA ALA A 38 5.74 2.64 11.80
C ALA A 38 6.97 1.77 12.12
N GLN A 39 7.28 0.82 11.24
CA GLN A 39 8.37 -0.13 11.39
C GLN A 39 9.67 0.30 10.70
N ARG A 40 9.69 1.47 10.03
CA ARG A 40 10.82 2.04 9.29
C ARG A 40 11.43 1.07 8.29
N TRP A 41 10.59 0.45 7.49
CA TRP A 41 11.04 -0.45 6.42
C TRP A 41 11.86 0.30 5.38
N GLU A 42 12.79 -0.42 4.75
CA GLU A 42 13.48 0.08 3.57
C GLU A 42 12.50 0.19 2.39
N PRO A 43 12.67 1.18 1.48
CA PRO A 43 11.76 1.37 0.35
C PRO A 43 11.57 0.11 -0.49
N VAL A 44 12.61 -0.71 -0.63
CA VAL A 44 12.56 -1.96 -1.39
C VAL A 44 11.65 -3.01 -0.73
N GLU A 45 11.55 -3.03 0.59
CA GLU A 45 10.68 -3.96 1.33
C GLU A 45 9.21 -3.60 1.12
N VAL A 46 8.90 -2.30 1.10
CA VAL A 46 7.56 -1.80 0.78
C VAL A 46 7.15 -2.24 -0.62
N LEU A 47 8.02 -2.04 -1.61
CA LEU A 47 7.76 -2.46 -2.98
C LEU A 47 7.54 -3.97 -3.06
N ARG A 48 8.41 -4.78 -2.43
CA ARG A 48 8.25 -6.24 -2.41
C ARG A 48 6.92 -6.67 -1.82
N ALA A 49 6.49 -6.10 -0.69
CA ALA A 49 5.22 -6.42 -0.08
C ALA A 49 4.04 -6.07 -0.99
N LEU A 50 4.04 -4.87 -1.58
CA LEU A 50 2.97 -4.45 -2.50
C LEU A 50 2.89 -5.36 -3.73
N PHE A 51 4.02 -5.65 -4.38
CA PHE A 51 4.02 -6.52 -5.56
C PHE A 51 3.71 -7.98 -5.24
N ALA A 52 4.01 -8.46 -4.04
CA ALA A 52 3.63 -9.79 -3.59
C ALA A 52 2.09 -9.91 -3.45
N GLU A 53 1.41 -8.90 -2.92
CA GLU A 53 -0.05 -8.88 -2.84
C GLU A 53 -0.71 -8.92 -4.23
N GLU A 54 -0.08 -8.32 -5.25
CA GLU A 54 -0.61 -8.33 -6.62
C GLU A 54 -0.36 -9.63 -7.36
N ALA A 55 0.70 -10.36 -7.00
CA ALA A 55 1.05 -11.64 -7.62
C ALA A 55 0.25 -12.82 -7.06
N ALA A 56 -0.46 -12.62 -5.95
CA ALA A 56 -1.24 -13.62 -5.22
C ALA A 56 -2.67 -13.75 -5.77
#